data_AF-A0A1X2G848-F1
#
_entry.id   AF-A0A1X2G848-F1
#
_cell.length_a   1.000
_cell.length_b   1.000
_cell.length_c   1.000
_cell.angle_alpha   90.00
_cell.angle_beta   90.00
_cell.angle_gamma   90.00
#
_symmetry.space_group_name_H-M   'P 1'
#
loop_
_entity.id
_entity.type
_entity.pdbx_description
1 polymer ?
#
loop_
_entity_poly.entity_id
_entity_poly.type
_entity_poly.pdbx_seq_one_letter_code
_entity_poly.pdbx_strand_id
1 'polypeptide(L)'
;MQPNQMWTLSTGKVVEKQLFEYGLTQGDEHLCHSFIMDPRDQSYVQDGVFTEEELQEMATFHLSDTGSLPIRLKNYLKKFDVDTVQKFRAVLYAPQPWQNDFNPATSFEFDWIHQTFLHFARLWENTGPKREYRNSWDSNRDWKFIRDIFDNLPFAGFIM
;
A
#
# COMPACT_ATOMS: atom_id res chain seq x y z
N MET A 1 -7.44 -13.10 -17.01
CA MET A 1 -7.24 -11.85 -17.78
C MET A 1 -7.48 -12.12 -19.26
N GLN A 2 -8.05 -11.17 -19.99
CA GLN A 2 -8.25 -11.32 -21.43
C GLN A 2 -6.89 -11.17 -22.16
N PRO A 3 -6.58 -11.97 -23.20
CA PRO A 3 -5.28 -11.94 -23.88
C PRO A 3 -4.84 -10.59 -24.43
N ASN A 4 -5.80 -9.76 -24.86
CA ASN A 4 -5.56 -8.45 -25.45
C ASN A 4 -5.36 -7.32 -24.42
N GLN A 5 -5.41 -7.62 -23.11
CA GLN A 5 -5.22 -6.65 -22.03
C GLN A 5 -3.95 -6.89 -21.22
N MET A 6 -3.24 -7.99 -21.48
CA MET A 6 -2.00 -8.33 -20.76
C MET A 6 -0.83 -7.52 -21.31
N TRP A 7 0.03 -7.07 -20.40
CA TRP A 7 1.21 -6.32 -20.78
C TRP A 7 2.23 -7.24 -21.45
N THR A 8 2.47 -6.97 -22.73
CA THR A 8 3.51 -7.64 -23.52
C THR A 8 4.70 -6.71 -23.69
N LEU A 9 5.89 -7.16 -23.27
CA LEU A 9 7.15 -6.45 -23.45
C LEU A 9 7.59 -6.46 -24.91
N SER A 10 8.56 -5.60 -25.24
CA SER A 10 9.14 -5.52 -26.59
C SER A 10 9.81 -6.82 -27.04
N THR A 11 10.20 -7.68 -26.09
CA THR A 11 10.74 -9.03 -26.33
C THR A 11 9.66 -10.07 -26.66
N GLY A 12 8.37 -9.72 -26.53
CA GLY A 12 7.24 -10.62 -26.69
C GLY A 12 6.86 -11.40 -25.43
N LYS A 13 7.61 -11.26 -24.32
CA LYS A 13 7.22 -11.81 -23.03
C LYS A 13 5.97 -11.14 -22.50
N VAL A 14 5.07 -11.93 -21.90
CA VAL A 14 3.86 -11.44 -21.24
C VAL A 14 4.10 -11.36 -19.74
N VAL A 15 4.11 -10.15 -19.19
CA VAL A 15 4.53 -9.85 -17.81
C VAL A 15 3.74 -10.67 -16.79
N GLU A 16 2.42 -10.68 -16.89
CA GLU A 16 1.55 -11.34 -15.92
C GLU A 16 1.74 -12.86 -15.94
N LYS A 17 2.07 -13.45 -17.09
CA LYS A 17 2.39 -14.88 -17.17
C LYS A 17 3.70 -15.18 -16.47
N GLN A 18 4.73 -14.37 -16.70
CA GLN A 18 6.04 -14.55 -16.07
C GLN A 18 5.94 -14.39 -14.54
N LEU A 19 5.21 -13.38 -14.05
CA LEU A 19 4.99 -13.19 -12.62
C LEU A 19 4.18 -14.34 -11.99
N PHE A 20 3.18 -14.86 -12.69
CA PHE A 20 2.39 -15.99 -12.24
C PHE A 20 3.25 -17.26 -12.13
N GLU A 21 3.97 -17.59 -13.21
CA GLU A 21 4.87 -18.75 -13.24
C GLU A 21 5.96 -18.65 -12.18
N TYR A 22 6.54 -17.46 -11.99
CA TYR A 22 7.53 -17.21 -10.95
C TYR A 22 6.91 -17.34 -9.54
N GLY A 23 5.72 -16.80 -9.31
CA GLY A 23 5.03 -16.93 -8.03
C GLY A 23 4.75 -18.37 -7.63
N LEU A 24 4.56 -19.28 -8.59
CA LEU A 24 4.39 -20.71 -8.31
C LEU A 24 5.69 -21.39 -7.83
N THR A 25 6.87 -20.81 -8.12
CA THR A 25 8.16 -21.35 -7.66
C THR A 25 8.56 -20.82 -6.28
N GLN A 26 7.96 -19.71 -5.83
CA GLN A 26 8.27 -19.10 -4.53
C GLN A 26 7.62 -19.89 -3.39
N GLY A 27 8.44 -20.34 -2.44
CA GLY A 27 7.98 -21.05 -1.23
C GLY A 27 7.43 -20.11 -0.15
N ASP A 28 7.90 -18.87 -0.13
CA ASP A 28 7.45 -17.79 0.75
C ASP A 28 6.76 -16.70 -0.08
N GLU A 29 6.06 -15.79 0.60
CA GLU A 29 5.34 -14.70 -0.05
C GLU A 29 6.28 -13.76 -0.81
N HIS A 30 5.92 -13.48 -2.07
CA HIS A 30 6.64 -12.58 -2.96
C HIS A 30 5.66 -11.56 -3.58
N LEU A 31 6.15 -10.36 -3.94
CA LEU A 31 5.31 -9.29 -4.52
C LEU A 31 4.51 -9.76 -5.75
N CYS A 32 5.10 -10.68 -6.52
CA CYS A 32 4.48 -11.26 -7.71
C CYS A 32 3.17 -12.04 -7.40
N HIS A 33 2.98 -12.54 -6.16
CA HIS A 33 1.72 -13.18 -5.75
C HIS A 33 0.53 -12.20 -5.79
N SER A 34 0.78 -10.91 -5.57
CA SER A 34 -0.22 -9.85 -5.74
C SER A 34 -0.22 -9.24 -7.15
N PHE A 35 0.54 -9.79 -8.10
CA PHE A 35 0.85 -9.16 -9.39
C PHE A 35 1.47 -7.75 -9.23
N ILE A 36 2.14 -7.51 -8.11
CA ILE A 36 2.95 -6.30 -7.90
C ILE A 36 4.35 -6.60 -8.42
N MET A 37 4.83 -5.73 -9.31
CA MET A 37 6.16 -5.84 -9.91
C MET A 37 7.00 -4.64 -9.48
N ASP A 38 8.15 -4.93 -8.87
CA ASP A 38 9.18 -3.93 -8.58
C ASP A 38 10.35 -4.16 -9.56
N PRO A 39 10.58 -3.25 -10.53
CA PRO A 39 11.67 -3.40 -11.49
C PRO A 39 13.07 -3.41 -10.85
N ARG A 40 13.20 -3.04 -9.57
CA ARG A 40 14.48 -3.00 -8.85
C ARG A 40 14.75 -4.27 -8.07
N ASP A 41 13.80 -5.21 -8.05
CA ASP A 41 13.96 -6.48 -7.37
C ASP A 41 14.93 -7.36 -8.15
N GLN A 42 16.10 -7.60 -7.55
CA GLN A 42 17.18 -8.36 -8.18
C GLN A 42 16.84 -9.84 -8.32
N SER A 43 15.87 -10.37 -7.57
CA SER A 43 15.45 -11.77 -7.65
C SER A 43 14.97 -12.13 -9.05
N TYR A 44 14.30 -11.21 -9.76
CA TYR A 44 13.82 -11.43 -11.13
C TYR A 44 14.94 -11.72 -12.12
N VAL A 45 16.08 -11.05 -11.99
CA VAL A 45 17.26 -11.28 -12.85
C VAL A 45 18.01 -12.53 -12.40
N GLN A 46 18.19 -12.70 -11.09
CA GLN A 46 18.90 -13.85 -10.50
C GLN A 46 18.21 -15.18 -10.85
N ASP A 47 16.87 -15.20 -10.84
CA ASP A 47 16.06 -16.37 -11.14
C ASP A 47 15.67 -16.47 -12.63
N GLY A 48 16.15 -15.55 -13.47
CA GLY A 48 15.98 -15.59 -14.91
C GLY A 48 14.55 -15.30 -15.41
N VAL A 49 13.73 -14.65 -14.60
CA VAL A 49 12.35 -14.25 -14.94
C VAL A 49 12.37 -13.15 -16.01
N PHE A 50 13.15 -12.11 -15.77
CA PHE A 50 13.30 -10.95 -16.66
C PHE A 50 14.77 -10.61 -16.89
N THR A 51 15.08 -10.00 -18.04
CA THR A 51 16.40 -9.39 -18.27
C THR A 51 16.45 -7.98 -17.71
N GLU A 52 17.66 -7.41 -17.57
CA GLU A 52 17.82 -6.04 -17.12
C GLU A 52 17.14 -5.04 -18.07
N GLU A 53 17.18 -5.31 -19.38
CA GLU A 53 16.52 -4.49 -20.40
C GLU A 53 15.00 -4.55 -20.29
N GLU A 54 14.46 -5.73 -20.03
CA GLU A 54 13.02 -5.95 -19.79
C GLU A 54 12.57 -5.18 -18.53
N LEU A 55 13.32 -5.26 -17.43
CA LEU A 55 13.03 -4.50 -16.22
C LEU A 55 13.13 -2.98 -16.44
N GLN A 56 14.08 -2.53 -17.26
CA GLN A 56 14.22 -1.11 -17.60
C GLN A 56 13.06 -0.61 -18.48
N GLU A 57 12.57 -1.41 -19.43
CA GLU A 57 11.34 -1.15 -20.18
C GLU A 57 10.17 -1.01 -19.19
N MET A 58 10.07 -1.93 -18.24
CA MET A 58 9.00 -1.93 -17.25
C MET A 58 9.06 -0.72 -16.30
N ALA A 59 10.26 -0.31 -15.88
CA ALA A 59 10.48 0.84 -15.01
C ALA A 59 10.09 2.18 -15.66
N THR A 60 10.13 2.24 -16.99
CA THR A 60 9.89 3.47 -17.74
C THR A 60 8.51 3.51 -18.40
N PHE A 61 7.79 2.38 -18.39
CA PHE A 61 6.49 2.24 -19.01
C PHE A 61 5.42 3.07 -18.28
N HIS A 62 4.77 3.97 -19.01
CA HIS A 62 3.71 4.83 -18.50
C HIS A 62 4.04 5.53 -17.18
N LEU A 63 5.30 5.98 -17.02
CA LEU A 63 5.64 7.00 -16.03
C LEU A 63 4.84 8.26 -16.36
N SER A 64 3.62 8.31 -15.86
CA SER A 64 2.88 9.54 -15.74
C SER A 64 3.62 10.37 -14.70
N ASP A 65 3.71 11.68 -14.95
CA ASP A 65 4.18 12.62 -13.93
C ASP A 65 3.16 12.60 -12.79
N THR A 66 3.33 11.63 -11.89
CA THR A 66 2.62 11.59 -10.62
C THR A 66 3.11 12.81 -9.88
N GLY A 67 2.40 13.93 -10.06
CA GLY A 67 2.83 15.24 -9.62
C GLY A 67 3.41 15.19 -8.22
N SER A 68 4.50 15.92 -8.00
CA SER A 68 5.21 15.89 -6.74
C SER A 68 4.27 16.20 -5.57
N LEU A 69 4.35 15.42 -4.49
CA LEU A 69 3.59 15.67 -3.26
C LEU A 69 3.77 17.16 -2.85
N PRO A 70 2.67 17.93 -2.72
CA PRO A 70 2.75 19.34 -2.34
C PRO A 70 3.60 19.54 -1.09
N ILE A 71 4.50 20.54 -1.11
CA ILE A 71 5.44 20.83 -0.01
C ILE A 71 4.71 20.96 1.33
N ARG A 72 3.50 21.54 1.33
CA ARG A 72 2.66 21.69 2.53
C ARG A 72 2.31 20.34 3.18
N LEU A 73 1.94 19.34 2.38
CA LEU A 73 1.59 18.01 2.86
C LEU A 73 2.83 17.24 3.25
N LYS A 74 3.91 17.37 2.47
CA LYS A 74 5.21 16.79 2.81
C LYS A 74 5.71 17.26 4.17
N ASN A 75 5.63 18.56 4.44
CA ASN A 75 6.02 19.13 5.72
C ASN A 75 5.12 18.68 6.87
N TYR A 76 3.84 18.47 6.62
CA TYR A 76 2.92 17.94 7.62
C TYR A 76 3.20 16.46 7.93
N LEU A 77 3.36 15.62 6.92
CA LEU A 77 3.71 14.20 7.08
C LEU A 77 5.03 14.01 7.83
N LYS A 78 6.04 14.86 7.53
CA LYS A 78 7.32 14.85 8.26
C LYS A 78 7.18 15.07 9.77
N LYS A 79 6.12 15.70 10.27
CA LYS A 79 5.91 15.86 11.72
C LYS A 79 5.71 14.51 12.41
N PHE A 80 5.21 13.51 11.68
CA PHE A 80 4.93 12.17 12.19
C PHE A 80 6.11 11.20 12.06
N ASP A 81 7.26 11.66 11.53
CA ASP A 81 8.50 10.89 11.49
C ASP A 81 9.13 10.85 12.89
N VAL A 82 8.57 9.99 13.73
CA VAL A 82 8.92 9.85 15.14
C VAL A 82 9.06 8.39 15.52
N ASP A 83 9.90 8.14 16.52
CA ASP A 83 10.36 6.79 16.93
C ASP A 83 9.43 6.06 17.90
N THR A 84 8.40 6.72 18.44
CA THR A 84 7.57 6.18 19.53
C THR A 84 6.10 6.59 19.37
N VAL A 85 5.21 5.68 19.79
CA VAL A 85 3.75 5.90 19.73
C VAL A 85 3.31 7.10 20.57
N GLN A 86 3.97 7.36 21.70
CA GLN A 86 3.67 8.50 22.55
C GLN A 86 3.98 9.83 21.84
N LYS A 87 5.14 9.92 21.17
CA LYS A 87 5.48 11.10 20.35
C LYS A 87 4.53 11.23 19.16
N PHE A 88 4.16 10.13 18.53
CA PHE A 88 3.20 10.11 17.43
C PHE A 88 1.83 10.65 17.87
N ARG A 89 1.32 10.23 19.03
CA ARG A 89 0.11 10.78 19.65
C ARG A 89 0.26 12.25 20.01
N ALA A 90 1.41 12.68 20.53
CA ALA A 90 1.63 14.10 20.84
C ALA A 90 1.53 14.98 19.59
N VAL A 91 2.04 14.52 18.45
CA VAL A 91 1.91 15.20 17.15
C VAL A 91 0.45 15.19 16.67
N LEU A 92 -0.25 14.06 16.80
CA LEU A 92 -1.67 13.96 16.46
C LEU A 92 -2.52 14.92 17.29
N TYR A 93 -2.35 14.97 18.60
CA TYR A 93 -3.21 15.82 19.45
C TYR A 93 -2.76 17.28 19.52
N ALA A 94 -1.66 17.65 18.85
CA ALA A 94 -1.25 19.03 18.76
C ALA A 94 -2.30 19.84 17.98
N PRO A 95 -2.76 20.99 18.51
CA PRO A 95 -3.74 21.84 17.84
C PRO A 95 -3.29 22.19 16.42
N GLN A 96 -4.19 21.98 15.45
CA GLN A 96 -3.95 22.37 14.06
C GLN A 96 -4.86 23.55 13.68
N PRO A 97 -4.37 24.51 12.88
CA PRO A 97 -5.17 25.68 12.48
C PRO A 97 -6.51 25.31 11.80
N TRP A 98 -6.49 24.25 10.97
CA TRP A 98 -7.66 23.78 10.22
C TRP A 98 -8.74 23.12 11.09
N GLN A 99 -8.47 22.81 12.37
CA GLN A 99 -9.48 22.26 13.28
C GLN A 99 -10.49 23.32 13.73
N ASN A 100 -10.07 24.59 13.80
CA ASN A 100 -10.94 25.70 14.19
C ASN A 100 -11.50 26.45 12.98
N ASP A 101 -10.72 26.58 11.90
CA ASP A 101 -11.11 27.28 10.68
C ASP A 101 -11.01 26.33 9.48
N PHE A 102 -11.93 25.36 9.43
CA PHE A 102 -11.91 24.31 8.42
C PHE A 102 -12.33 24.87 7.05
N ASN A 103 -11.43 24.78 6.08
CA ASN A 103 -11.70 25.12 4.69
C ASN A 103 -11.57 23.88 3.79
N PRO A 104 -12.67 23.39 3.17
CA PRO A 104 -12.63 22.18 2.34
C PRO A 104 -11.58 22.20 1.22
N ALA A 105 -11.26 23.35 0.64
CA ALA A 105 -10.31 23.45 -0.48
C ALA A 105 -8.84 23.31 -0.05
N THR A 106 -8.52 23.55 1.22
CA THR A 106 -7.13 23.61 1.70
C THR A 106 -6.85 22.72 2.91
N SER A 107 -7.89 22.40 3.68
CA SER A 107 -7.82 21.65 4.95
C SER A 107 -8.14 20.17 4.79
N PHE A 108 -8.91 19.81 3.75
CA PHE A 108 -9.41 18.45 3.54
C PHE A 108 -8.31 17.38 3.58
N GLU A 109 -7.20 17.61 2.88
CA GLU A 109 -6.07 16.67 2.83
C GLU A 109 -5.41 16.49 4.21
N PHE A 110 -5.29 17.57 4.99
CA PHE A 110 -4.69 17.50 6.33
C PHE A 110 -5.59 16.76 7.32
N ASP A 111 -6.89 17.03 7.28
CA ASP A 111 -7.88 16.32 8.09
C ASP A 111 -7.92 14.83 7.73
N TRP A 112 -7.92 14.50 6.44
CA TRP A 112 -7.91 13.11 5.98
C TRP A 112 -6.67 12.34 6.47
N ILE A 113 -5.48 12.93 6.32
CA ILE A 113 -4.23 12.35 6.83
C ILE A 113 -4.30 12.18 8.34
N HIS A 114 -4.78 13.21 9.05
CA HIS A 114 -4.87 13.19 10.51
C HIS A 114 -5.79 12.08 11.01
N GLN A 115 -6.98 11.95 10.41
CA GLN A 115 -7.94 10.91 10.74
C GLN A 115 -7.33 9.53 10.47
N THR A 116 -6.72 9.33 9.31
CA THR A 116 -6.04 8.08 8.96
C THR A 116 -4.99 7.70 10.03
N PHE A 117 -4.16 8.67 10.43
CA PHE A 117 -3.09 8.43 11.39
C PHE A 117 -3.62 8.19 12.82
N LEU A 118 -4.72 8.84 13.20
CA LEU A 118 -5.42 8.56 14.45
C LEU A 118 -5.91 7.10 14.52
N HIS A 119 -6.38 6.54 13.40
CA HIS A 119 -6.78 5.14 13.32
C HIS A 119 -5.56 4.21 13.42
N PHE A 120 -4.46 4.53 12.74
CA PHE A 120 -3.21 3.77 12.86
C PHE A 120 -2.66 3.75 14.30
N ALA A 121 -2.68 4.87 15.03
CA ALA A 121 -2.28 4.90 16.43
C ALA A 121 -3.07 3.90 17.28
N ARG A 122 -4.39 3.84 17.08
CA ARG A 122 -5.27 2.89 17.79
C ARG A 122 -4.93 1.44 17.43
N LEU A 123 -4.70 1.15 16.15
CA LEU A 123 -4.32 -0.20 15.71
C LEU A 123 -3.00 -0.64 16.33
N TRP A 124 -1.99 0.24 16.34
CA TRP A 124 -0.67 -0.04 16.91
C TRP A 124 -0.78 -0.42 18.39
N GLU A 125 -1.53 0.35 19.18
CA GLU A 125 -1.66 0.12 20.62
C GLU A 125 -2.54 -1.07 20.97
N ASN A 126 -3.52 -1.39 20.12
CA ASN A 126 -4.42 -2.53 20.30
C ASN A 126 -3.84 -3.84 19.70
N THR A 127 -2.53 -3.87 19.44
CA THR A 127 -1.82 -5.11 19.08
C THR A 127 -1.69 -6.04 20.29
N GLY A 128 -2.75 -6.81 20.57
CA GLY A 128 -2.63 -8.05 21.35
C GLY A 128 -1.60 -9.03 20.74
N PRO A 129 -1.25 -10.11 21.45
CA PRO A 129 -0.10 -10.97 21.12
C PRO A 129 -0.13 -11.43 19.65
N LYS A 130 1.04 -11.35 19.00
CA LYS A 130 1.25 -11.78 17.61
C LYS A 130 0.88 -13.25 17.48
N ARG A 131 -0.22 -13.54 16.78
CA ARG A 131 -0.49 -14.90 16.30
C ARG A 131 0.32 -15.09 15.03
N GLU A 132 1.06 -16.19 14.99
CA GLU A 132 1.73 -16.65 13.77
C GLU A 132 0.63 -17.01 12.76
N TYR A 133 0.48 -16.18 11.73
CA TYR A 133 -0.39 -16.45 10.60
C TYR A 133 0.49 -16.77 9.40
N ARG A 134 0.11 -17.85 8.70
CA ARG A 134 0.86 -18.46 7.61
C ARG A 134 0.75 -17.70 6.27
N ASN A 135 -0.14 -16.71 6.21
CA ASN A 135 -0.38 -15.84 5.06
C ASN A 135 -0.19 -14.39 5.53
N SER A 136 0.70 -13.60 4.91
CA SER A 136 0.92 -12.23 5.43
C SER A 136 -0.29 -11.32 5.17
N TRP A 137 -1.18 -11.68 4.24
CA TRP A 137 -2.36 -10.87 3.89
C TRP A 137 -3.48 -10.98 4.93
N ASP A 138 -3.70 -12.17 5.50
CA ASP A 138 -4.56 -12.35 6.69
C ASP A 138 -3.99 -11.67 7.94
N SER A 139 -2.67 -11.42 7.94
CA SER A 139 -1.98 -10.68 8.98
C SER A 139 -1.90 -9.17 8.72
N ASN A 140 -2.30 -8.70 7.53
CA ASN A 140 -2.28 -7.29 7.17
C ASN A 140 -3.51 -6.59 7.77
N ARG A 141 -3.31 -6.08 8.99
CA ARG A 141 -4.32 -5.36 9.78
C ARG A 141 -4.83 -4.08 9.11
N ASP A 142 -4.21 -3.67 7.99
CA ASP A 142 -4.68 -2.59 7.12
C ASP A 142 -6.04 -2.92 6.47
N TRP A 143 -6.32 -4.19 6.16
CA TRP A 143 -7.64 -4.64 5.70
C TRP A 143 -8.66 -4.76 6.84
N LYS A 144 -8.19 -4.88 8.08
CA LYS A 144 -9.04 -4.86 9.28
C LYS A 144 -9.72 -3.51 9.45
N PHE A 145 -9.04 -2.42 9.10
CA PHE A 145 -9.65 -1.08 9.04
C PHE A 145 -10.85 -1.04 8.07
N ILE A 146 -10.70 -1.58 6.86
CA ILE A 146 -11.78 -1.62 5.86
C ILE A 146 -12.93 -2.53 6.33
N ARG A 147 -12.61 -3.68 6.93
CA ARG A 147 -13.60 -4.64 7.42
C ARG A 147 -14.37 -4.13 8.64
N ASP A 148 -13.69 -3.56 9.63
CA ASP A 148 -14.28 -3.16 10.91
C ASP A 148 -15.18 -1.90 10.76
N ILE A 149 -15.09 -1.13 9.66
CA ILE A 149 -16.06 -0.08 9.27
C ILE A 149 -17.47 -0.67 9.05
N PHE A 150 -17.58 -1.93 8.63
CA PHE A 150 -18.84 -2.59 8.32
C PHE A 150 -19.33 -3.54 9.43
N ASP A 151 -18.58 -3.71 10.52
CA ASP A 151 -18.91 -4.64 11.61
C ASP A 151 -20.20 -4.26 12.38
N ASN A 152 -20.69 -3.03 12.22
CA ASN A 152 -21.97 -2.57 12.79
C ASN A 152 -23.17 -2.76 11.84
N LEU A 153 -22.97 -3.29 10.63
CA LEU A 153 -24.08 -3.65 9.77
C LEU A 153 -24.60 -5.02 10.19
N PRO A 154 -25.92 -5.18 10.44
CA PRO A 154 -26.47 -6.50 10.66
C PRO A 154 -26.15 -7.37 9.45
N PHE A 155 -25.63 -8.56 9.71
CA PHE A 155 -25.25 -9.56 8.71
C PHE A 155 -26.47 -9.91 7.84
N ALA A 156 -26.69 -9.15 6.78
CA ALA A 156 -27.64 -9.52 5.74
C ALA A 156 -26.89 -10.51 4.84
N GLY A 157 -27.05 -11.79 5.16
CA GLY A 157 -26.50 -12.87 4.34
C GLY A 157 -26.96 -12.71 2.89
N PHE A 158 -26.02 -12.38 2.00
CA PHE A 158 -26.21 -12.64 0.58
C PHE A 158 -25.89 -14.12 0.36
N ILE A 159 -26.96 -14.90 0.16
CA ILE A 159 -26.89 -16.26 -0.38
C ILE A 159 -26.81 -16.13 -1.91
N MET A 160 -25.73 -16.71 -2.46
CA MET A 160 -25.37 -16.95 -3.87
C MET A 160 -25.21 -15.76 -4.81
#